data_AF-A0A7I7KT81-F1
#
_entry.id   AF-A0A7I7KT81-F1
#
_cell.length_a   1.000
_cell.length_b   1.000
_cell.length_c   1.000
_cell.angle_alpha   90.00
_cell.angle_beta   90.00
_cell.angle_gamma   90.00
#
_symmetry.space_group_name_H-M   'P 1'
#
loop_
_entity.id
_entity.type
_entity.pdbx_description
1 polymer ?
#
loop_
_entity_poly.entity_id
_entity_poly.type
_entity_poly.pdbx_seq_one_letter_code
_entity_poly.pdbx_strand_id
1 'polypeptide(L)'
;MLAFVMSSSKSVAAAAIVMLGWGLSTGLASADPPAPAPAPAPSPGQAPAGGPKTTIDHDGVFNVGTDIVPGIYTSAGPVGTGVCYWKRLGDDAKQPLDNAMSKKPQVVRIEPTDKTFKTDGCQAWQKNDAAVVDPGKSPEQASIGLGILNSLIGGGGGPPAPPAAPPAPAPAPPKP
;
A
#
# COMPACT_ATOMS: atom_id res chain seq x y z
N MET A 1 5.83 44.49 -10.18
CA MET A 1 5.43 43.92 -11.48
C MET A 1 4.36 42.88 -11.24
N LEU A 2 3.09 43.28 -11.25
CA LEU A 2 1.94 42.38 -11.29
C LEU A 2 1.45 42.37 -12.74
N ALA A 3 1.47 41.22 -13.40
CA ALA A 3 0.81 41.03 -14.68
C ALA A 3 -0.23 39.92 -14.52
N PHE A 4 -1.47 40.33 -14.26
CA PHE A 4 -2.65 39.54 -14.59
C PHE A 4 -2.75 39.51 -16.12
N VAL A 5 -2.64 38.33 -16.72
CA VAL A 5 -2.98 38.12 -18.14
C VAL A 5 -4.45 37.74 -18.24
N MET A 6 -5.18 38.55 -19.01
CA MET A 6 -6.59 38.43 -19.34
C MET A 6 -6.84 37.38 -20.42
N SER A 7 -7.86 36.56 -20.19
CA SER A 7 -9.01 36.22 -21.05
C SER A 7 -8.90 36.35 -22.58
N SER A 8 -9.34 35.30 -23.29
CA SER A 8 -10.14 35.30 -24.56
C SER A 8 -10.36 33.85 -25.03
N SER A 9 -11.43 33.39 -25.69
CA SER A 9 -12.79 33.83 -25.99
C SER A 9 -13.53 32.60 -26.58
N LYS A 10 -14.83 32.46 -26.31
CA LYS A 10 -15.70 31.38 -26.81
C LYS A 10 -16.27 31.70 -28.20
N SER A 11 -16.49 30.66 -29.00
CA SER A 11 -17.57 30.43 -30.01
C SER A 11 -17.08 30.14 -31.44
N VAL A 12 -17.42 28.96 -31.96
CA VAL A 12 -17.42 28.66 -33.40
C VAL A 12 -18.86 28.36 -33.81
N ALA A 13 -19.34 29.14 -34.78
CA ALA A 13 -20.70 29.13 -35.31
C ALA A 13 -20.92 28.01 -36.34
N ALA A 14 -22.16 27.55 -36.42
CA ALA A 14 -22.68 26.62 -37.41
C ALA A 14 -22.84 27.28 -38.80
N ALA A 15 -22.64 26.51 -39.88
CA ALA A 15 -23.13 26.83 -41.21
C ALA A 15 -23.61 25.55 -41.92
N ALA A 16 -24.89 25.54 -42.26
CA ALA A 16 -25.58 24.51 -43.01
C ALA A 16 -25.39 24.71 -44.52
N ILE A 17 -25.22 23.63 -45.28
CA ILE A 17 -25.41 23.61 -46.74
C ILE A 17 -26.38 22.48 -47.06
N VAL A 18 -27.53 22.86 -47.63
CA VAL A 18 -28.61 22.00 -48.12
C VAL A 18 -28.32 21.68 -49.59
N MET A 19 -28.34 20.41 -49.97
CA MET A 19 -28.45 19.98 -51.37
C MET A 19 -29.57 18.95 -51.50
N LEU A 20 -30.54 19.26 -52.36
CA LEU A 20 -31.65 18.41 -52.80
C LEU A 20 -31.20 17.52 -53.96
N GLY A 21 -31.46 16.22 -53.88
CA GLY A 21 -31.30 15.29 -55.00
C GLY A 21 -32.15 14.02 -54.81
N TRP A 22 -33.16 13.84 -55.65
CA TRP A 22 -34.06 12.68 -55.72
C TRP A 22 -33.35 11.43 -56.26
N GLY A 23 -33.61 10.26 -55.66
CA GLY A 23 -33.27 8.95 -56.23
C GLY A 23 -33.74 7.80 -55.34
N LEU A 24 -34.80 7.11 -55.76
CA LEU A 24 -35.31 5.88 -55.13
C LEU A 24 -34.31 4.74 -55.35
N SER A 25 -33.85 4.10 -54.27
CA SER A 25 -33.14 2.81 -54.33
C SER A 25 -33.41 2.04 -53.04
N THR A 26 -34.28 1.03 -53.15
CA THR A 26 -34.47 0.00 -52.12
C THR A 26 -33.29 -0.95 -52.16
N GLY A 27 -32.28 -0.71 -51.33
CA GLY A 27 -31.16 -1.60 -51.11
C GLY A 27 -31.16 -2.09 -49.66
N LEU A 28 -31.39 -3.39 -49.46
CA LEU A 28 -31.09 -4.09 -48.22
C LEU A 28 -29.58 -4.01 -47.98
N ALA A 29 -29.15 -3.23 -47.00
CA ALA A 29 -27.76 -3.21 -46.54
C ALA A 29 -27.76 -3.35 -45.01
N SER A 30 -27.20 -4.46 -44.53
CA SER A 30 -26.96 -4.72 -43.11
C SER A 30 -26.36 -3.50 -42.41
N ALA A 31 -26.93 -3.12 -41.27
CA ALA A 31 -26.30 -2.22 -40.34
C ALA A 31 -25.07 -2.92 -39.73
N ASP A 32 -23.88 -2.56 -40.19
CA ASP A 32 -22.62 -2.84 -39.49
C ASP A 32 -22.54 -1.86 -38.29
N PRO A 33 -22.49 -2.34 -37.03
CA PRO A 33 -22.32 -1.45 -35.89
C PRO A 33 -20.92 -0.83 -35.94
N PRO A 34 -20.76 0.49 -35.72
CA PRO A 34 -19.44 1.11 -35.71
C PRO A 34 -18.56 0.43 -34.67
N ALA A 35 -17.41 -0.07 -35.11
CA ALA A 35 -16.40 -0.68 -34.26
C ALA A 35 -16.03 0.26 -33.11
N PRO A 36 -15.93 -0.22 -31.86
CA PRO A 36 -15.47 0.60 -30.74
C PRO A 36 -14.10 1.21 -31.05
N ALA A 37 -13.97 2.53 -30.84
CA ALA A 37 -12.68 3.20 -30.93
C ALA A 37 -11.66 2.54 -29.98
N PRO A 38 -10.37 2.42 -30.38
CA PRO A 38 -9.34 1.87 -29.49
C PRO A 38 -9.27 2.68 -28.20
N ALA A 39 -9.32 2.00 -27.06
CA ALA A 39 -9.07 2.62 -25.76
C ALA A 39 -7.66 3.26 -25.75
N PRO A 40 -7.44 4.39 -25.06
CA PRO A 40 -6.12 4.97 -24.91
C PRO A 40 -5.13 3.96 -24.33
N ALA A 41 -3.95 3.85 -24.94
CA ALA A 41 -2.88 3.01 -24.45
C ALA A 41 -2.49 3.43 -23.02
N PRO A 42 -2.17 2.48 -22.12
CA PRO A 42 -1.67 2.81 -20.79
C PRO A 42 -0.38 3.64 -20.91
N SER A 43 -0.30 4.73 -20.14
CA SER A 43 0.93 5.53 -20.00
C SER A 43 2.10 4.62 -19.57
N PRO A 44 3.33 4.85 -20.06
CA PRO A 44 4.50 4.07 -19.65
C PRO A 44 4.91 4.43 -18.21
N GLY A 45 4.23 3.84 -17.24
CA GLY A 45 4.75 3.60 -15.90
C GLY A 45 5.24 2.17 -15.86
N GLN A 46 6.56 1.98 -15.94
CA GLN A 46 7.22 0.69 -15.89
C GLN A 46 6.75 -0.11 -14.68
N ALA A 47 6.05 -1.23 -14.90
CA ALA A 47 5.99 -2.30 -13.91
C ALA A 47 7.37 -3.00 -13.93
N PRO A 48 8.17 -2.95 -12.85
CA PRO A 48 9.40 -3.72 -12.81
C PRO A 48 9.08 -5.20 -12.84
N ALA A 49 9.80 -5.96 -13.65
CA ALA A 49 9.88 -7.41 -13.54
C ALA A 49 10.61 -7.76 -12.24
N GLY A 50 9.85 -7.83 -11.15
CA GLY A 50 10.30 -8.16 -9.81
C GLY A 50 9.05 -8.31 -8.94
N GLY A 51 9.09 -9.23 -7.97
CA GLY A 51 7.96 -9.41 -7.05
C GLY A 51 7.64 -8.14 -6.23
N PRO A 52 6.61 -8.20 -5.38
CA PRO A 52 6.17 -7.05 -4.60
C PRO A 52 7.33 -6.47 -3.77
N LYS A 53 7.44 -5.15 -3.74
CA LYS A 53 8.57 -4.43 -3.12
C LYS A 53 8.40 -4.29 -1.61
N THR A 54 9.52 -4.18 -0.90
CA THR A 54 9.59 -3.83 0.52
C THR A 54 9.82 -2.33 0.75
N THR A 55 9.97 -1.55 -0.32
CA THR A 55 10.23 -0.11 -0.31
C THR A 55 9.20 0.62 -1.17
N ILE A 56 8.76 1.79 -0.70
CA ILE A 56 7.90 2.73 -1.42
C ILE A 56 8.65 4.05 -1.53
N ASP A 57 9.25 4.32 -2.68
CA ASP A 57 10.17 5.46 -2.90
C ASP A 57 9.50 6.70 -3.49
N HIS A 58 8.21 6.65 -3.81
CA HIS A 58 7.45 7.74 -4.42
C HIS A 58 5.99 7.76 -3.97
N ASP A 59 5.34 8.90 -4.21
CA ASP A 59 3.91 9.08 -4.01
C ASP A 59 3.11 8.27 -5.03
N GLY A 60 1.96 7.76 -4.62
CA GLY A 60 1.17 6.91 -5.50
C GLY A 60 0.15 6.06 -4.77
N VAL A 61 -0.43 5.13 -5.53
CA VAL A 61 -1.31 4.08 -5.04
C VAL A 61 -0.64 2.75 -5.36
N PHE A 62 -0.53 1.89 -4.37
CA PHE A 62 0.18 0.62 -4.44
C PHE A 62 -0.80 -0.52 -4.12
N ASN A 63 -0.89 -1.49 -5.01
CA ASN A 63 -1.64 -2.72 -4.82
C ASN A 63 -0.89 -3.64 -3.84
N VAL A 64 -1.52 -3.92 -2.70
CA VAL A 64 -0.91 -4.78 -1.67
C VAL A 64 -0.88 -6.22 -2.16
N GLY A 65 0.27 -6.88 -1.97
CA GLY A 65 0.55 -8.23 -2.49
C GLY A 65 0.96 -8.28 -3.96
N THR A 66 0.89 -7.16 -4.70
CA THR A 66 1.36 -7.07 -6.10
C THR A 66 2.52 -6.07 -6.22
N ASP A 67 2.30 -4.83 -5.80
CA ASP A 67 3.32 -3.77 -5.87
C ASP A 67 4.18 -3.72 -4.62
N ILE A 68 3.57 -3.97 -3.46
CA ILE A 68 4.20 -3.94 -2.14
C ILE A 68 3.81 -5.16 -1.32
N VAL A 69 4.72 -5.67 -0.49
CA VAL A 69 4.39 -6.76 0.44
C VAL A 69 3.59 -6.23 1.65
N PRO A 70 2.72 -7.03 2.28
CA PRO A 70 2.16 -6.69 3.59
C PRO A 70 3.25 -6.58 4.65
N GLY A 71 3.05 -5.71 5.65
CA GLY A 71 4.00 -5.54 6.74
C GLY A 71 3.88 -4.21 7.47
N ILE A 72 4.80 -3.99 8.41
CA ILE A 72 4.97 -2.71 9.09
C ILE A 72 5.90 -1.84 8.26
N TYR A 73 5.48 -0.62 7.94
CA TYR A 73 6.26 0.35 7.18
C TYR A 73 6.54 1.58 8.03
N THR A 74 7.75 2.15 7.90
CA THR A 74 8.14 3.42 8.53
C THR A 74 8.54 4.43 7.46
N SER A 75 8.09 5.67 7.64
CA SER A 75 8.57 6.84 6.89
C SER A 75 9.10 7.90 7.85
N ALA A 76 10.16 8.60 7.43
CA ALA A 76 10.76 9.69 8.19
C ALA A 76 9.86 10.95 8.28
N GLY A 77 8.68 10.94 7.65
CA GLY A 77 7.71 12.04 7.70
C GLY A 77 7.63 12.80 6.37
N PRO A 78 7.23 14.08 6.37
CA PRO A 78 6.99 14.82 5.13
C PRO A 78 8.26 15.09 4.33
N VAL A 79 8.11 15.19 3.00
CA VAL A 79 9.12 15.81 2.15
C VAL A 79 9.11 17.33 2.38
N GLY A 80 10.28 17.90 2.67
CA GLY A 80 10.44 19.33 2.93
C GLY A 80 9.58 19.81 4.10
N THR A 81 8.83 20.90 3.90
CA THR A 81 7.95 21.51 4.92
C THR A 81 6.48 21.09 4.77
N GLY A 82 6.20 20.08 3.94
CA GLY A 82 4.84 19.61 3.62
C GLY A 82 4.18 18.82 4.75
N VAL A 83 3.21 17.98 4.36
CA VAL A 83 2.57 16.99 5.23
C VAL A 83 2.70 15.62 4.58
N CYS A 84 2.99 14.60 5.36
CA CYS A 84 2.94 13.22 4.92
C CYS A 84 1.53 12.71 5.18
N TYR A 85 0.87 12.24 4.11
CA TYR A 85 -0.43 11.63 4.16
C TYR A 85 -0.38 10.20 3.63
N TRP A 86 -1.13 9.32 4.28
CA TRP A 86 -1.37 7.99 3.77
C TRP A 86 -2.76 7.49 4.12
N LYS A 87 -3.24 6.52 3.33
CA LYS A 87 -4.45 5.76 3.65
C LYS A 87 -4.36 4.32 3.15
N ARG A 88 -5.04 3.43 3.86
CA ARG A 88 -5.24 2.02 3.52
C ARG A 88 -6.69 1.81 3.10
N LEU A 89 -6.92 1.01 2.07
CA LEU A 89 -8.25 0.70 1.54
C LEU A 89 -8.42 -0.82 1.41
N GLY A 90 -9.58 -1.31 1.84
CA GLY A 90 -10.01 -2.70 1.69
C GLY A 90 -10.89 -2.88 0.45
N ASP A 91 -11.85 -3.79 0.52
CA ASP A 91 -12.79 -4.07 -0.58
C ASP A 91 -13.69 -2.87 -0.90
N ASP A 92 -14.11 -2.10 0.11
CA ASP A 92 -14.80 -0.83 -0.12
C ASP A 92 -13.80 0.31 -0.33
N ALA A 93 -13.49 0.60 -1.59
CA ALA A 93 -12.58 1.68 -1.96
C ALA A 93 -13.08 3.10 -1.58
N LYS A 94 -14.34 3.25 -1.14
CA LYS A 94 -14.87 4.54 -0.69
C LYS A 94 -14.51 4.85 0.76
N GLN A 95 -14.23 3.82 1.57
CA GLN A 95 -13.95 3.99 3.00
C GLN A 95 -12.53 3.53 3.35
N PRO A 96 -11.67 4.45 3.83
CA PRO A 96 -10.36 4.09 4.36
C PRO A 96 -10.50 3.13 5.54
N LEU A 97 -9.73 2.05 5.52
CA LEU A 97 -9.53 1.18 6.70
C LEU A 97 -8.80 1.94 7.81
N ASP A 98 -7.81 2.73 7.39
CA ASP A 98 -7.03 3.60 8.26
C ASP A 98 -6.38 4.71 7.42
N ASN A 99 -6.13 5.85 8.04
CA ASN A 99 -5.42 6.97 7.41
C ASN A 99 -4.78 7.88 8.47
N ALA A 100 -3.70 8.55 8.10
CA ALA A 100 -3.13 9.60 8.92
C ALA A 100 -2.47 10.69 8.07
N MET A 101 -2.47 11.91 8.61
CA MET A 101 -1.78 13.08 8.05
C MET A 101 -0.90 13.70 9.15
N SER A 102 0.39 13.85 8.90
CA SER A 102 1.35 14.29 9.92
C SER A 102 2.49 15.13 9.37
N LYS A 103 3.07 15.97 10.23
CA LYS A 103 4.37 16.65 10.02
C LYS A 103 5.54 15.94 10.72
N LYS A 104 5.30 14.76 11.29
CA LYS A 104 6.27 13.92 12.01
C LYS A 104 6.47 12.59 11.28
N PRO A 105 7.54 11.82 11.61
CA PRO A 105 7.66 10.43 11.18
C PRO A 105 6.40 9.62 11.44
N GLN A 106 6.14 8.65 10.59
CA GLN A 106 4.94 7.82 10.65
C GLN A 106 5.27 6.34 10.52
N VAL A 107 4.47 5.51 11.18
CA VAL A 107 4.51 4.05 11.10
C VAL A 107 3.11 3.57 10.74
N VAL A 108 3.01 2.60 9.84
CA VAL A 108 1.74 2.01 9.42
C VAL A 108 1.87 0.50 9.30
N ARG A 109 0.85 -0.23 9.74
CA ARG A 109 0.69 -1.66 9.45
C ARG A 109 -0.17 -1.82 8.22
N ILE A 110 0.35 -2.41 7.16
CA ILE A 110 -0.38 -2.79 5.95
C ILE A 110 -0.72 -4.27 6.07
N GLU A 111 -2.00 -4.60 6.15
CA GLU A 111 -2.46 -5.98 6.32
C GLU A 111 -2.46 -6.73 4.98
N PRO A 112 -2.35 -8.06 5.00
CA PRO A 112 -2.57 -8.88 3.79
C PRO A 112 -3.96 -8.72 3.17
N THR A 113 -4.95 -8.28 3.95
CA THR A 113 -6.33 -8.06 3.49
C THR A 113 -6.54 -6.71 2.83
N ASP A 114 -5.59 -5.77 2.98
CA ASP A 114 -5.67 -4.48 2.32
C ASP A 114 -5.60 -4.66 0.80
N LYS A 115 -6.34 -3.85 0.05
CA LYS A 115 -6.30 -3.87 -1.42
C LYS A 115 -5.31 -2.84 -1.95
N THR A 116 -5.35 -1.64 -1.40
CA THR A 116 -4.44 -0.57 -1.80
C THR A 116 -3.93 0.24 -0.63
N PHE A 117 -2.68 0.69 -0.76
CA PHE A 117 -2.06 1.69 0.08
C PHE A 117 -1.80 2.93 -0.77
N LYS A 118 -2.29 4.09 -0.35
CA LYS A 118 -1.96 5.38 -0.99
C LYS A 118 -1.07 6.19 -0.06
N THR A 119 -0.03 6.80 -0.61
CA THR A 119 0.81 7.77 0.09
C THR A 119 1.04 9.02 -0.77
N ASP A 120 1.19 10.17 -0.11
CA ASP A 120 1.38 11.48 -0.72
C ASP A 120 2.23 12.38 0.20
N GLY A 121 3.27 13.02 -0.34
CA GLY A 121 4.13 13.95 0.38
C GLY A 121 5.00 13.30 1.46
N CYS A 122 5.17 11.98 1.43
CA CYS A 122 5.95 11.24 2.42
C CYS A 122 7.36 10.95 1.93
N GLN A 123 8.34 11.01 2.82
CA GLN A 123 9.64 10.37 2.59
C GLN A 123 9.45 8.87 2.35
N ALA A 124 10.41 8.23 1.68
CA ALA A 124 10.32 6.83 1.31
C ALA A 124 9.92 5.94 2.49
N TRP A 125 8.93 5.06 2.27
CA TRP A 125 8.56 4.06 3.25
C TRP A 125 9.44 2.84 3.12
N GLN A 126 9.92 2.34 4.25
CA GLN A 126 10.68 1.10 4.34
C GLN A 126 9.91 0.10 5.20
N LYS A 127 9.79 -1.14 4.73
CA LYS A 127 9.26 -2.21 5.55
C LYS A 127 10.23 -2.52 6.69
N ASN A 128 9.73 -2.50 7.92
CA ASN A 128 10.48 -2.88 9.11
C ASN A 128 10.54 -4.41 9.21
N ASP A 129 11.60 -5.01 8.67
CA ASP A 129 11.79 -6.46 8.69
C ASP A 129 12.03 -7.04 10.09
N ALA A 130 12.32 -6.20 11.09
CA ALA A 130 12.43 -6.60 12.50
C ALA A 130 11.07 -6.88 13.18
N ALA A 131 9.94 -6.52 12.56
CA ALA A 131 8.60 -6.68 13.15
C ALA A 131 7.89 -7.97 12.75
N VAL A 132 8.46 -8.76 11.82
CA VAL A 132 7.99 -10.13 11.62
C VAL A 132 8.66 -10.98 12.70
N VAL A 133 7.91 -11.26 13.77
CA VAL A 133 8.24 -12.39 14.63
C VAL A 133 8.18 -13.61 13.72
N ASP A 134 9.33 -14.10 13.30
CA ASP A 134 9.45 -15.38 12.61
C ASP A 134 8.76 -16.43 13.50
N PRO A 135 7.69 -17.11 13.03
CA PRO A 135 7.00 -18.12 13.83
C PRO A 135 7.90 -19.31 14.22
N GLY A 136 9.14 -19.39 13.71
CA GLY A 136 10.15 -20.39 14.02
C GLY A 136 11.27 -19.91 14.93
N LYS A 137 11.31 -18.64 15.35
CA LYS A 137 12.25 -18.15 16.38
C LYS A 137 11.49 -17.81 17.65
N SER A 138 11.30 -18.85 18.45
CA SER A 138 10.77 -18.82 19.81
C SER A 138 11.31 -17.61 20.61
N PRO A 139 10.50 -16.94 21.45
CA PRO A 139 10.92 -15.81 22.31
C PRO A 139 12.13 -16.11 23.22
N GLU A 140 12.50 -17.39 23.31
CA GLU A 140 13.69 -17.91 23.96
C GLU A 140 14.98 -17.37 23.33
N GLN A 141 15.05 -17.20 22.00
CA GLN A 141 16.26 -16.69 21.33
C GLN A 141 16.50 -15.19 21.57
N ALA A 142 15.42 -14.40 21.66
CA ALA A 142 15.52 -12.99 22.07
C ALA A 142 15.97 -12.87 23.54
N SER A 143 15.49 -13.77 24.40
CA SER A 143 15.85 -13.83 25.83
C SER A 143 17.33 -14.21 26.04
N ILE A 144 17.87 -15.13 25.23
CA ILE A 144 19.30 -15.50 25.26
C ILE A 144 20.17 -14.32 24.82
N GLY A 145 19.79 -13.61 23.76
CA GLY A 145 20.52 -12.42 23.28
C GLY A 145 20.58 -11.31 24.33
N LEU A 146 19.45 -11.01 24.97
CA LEU A 146 19.38 -10.05 26.08
C LEU A 146 20.17 -10.51 27.30
N GLY A 147 20.13 -11.81 27.63
CA GLY A 147 20.90 -12.40 28.73
C GLY A 147 22.41 -12.26 28.54
N ILE A 148 22.91 -12.53 27.34
CA ILE A 148 24.33 -12.36 27.00
C ILE A 148 24.75 -10.90 27.10
N LEU A 149 23.93 -9.96 26.59
CA LEU A 149 24.20 -8.53 26.70
C LEU A 149 24.23 -8.07 28.17
N ASN A 150 23.31 -8.58 28.99
CA ASN A 150 23.27 -8.25 30.41
C ASN A 150 24.50 -8.80 31.18
N SER A 151 25.00 -9.99 30.80
CA SER A 151 26.25 -10.56 31.34
C SER A 151 27.52 -9.85 30.88
N LEU A 152 27.52 -9.22 29.70
CA LEU A 152 28.65 -8.44 29.20
C LEU A 152 28.75 -7.05 29.83
N ILE A 153 27.61 -6.47 30.23
CA ILE A 153 27.54 -5.13 30.83
C ILE A 153 27.71 -5.18 32.36
N GLY A 154 27.26 -6.26 33.00
CA GLY A 154 27.40 -6.49 34.45
C GLY A 154 28.22 -7.76 34.72
N GLY A 155 29.51 -7.60 34.99
CA GLY A 155 30.41 -8.73 35.23
C GLY A 155 29.90 -9.72 36.27
N GLY A 156 29.81 -10.99 35.87
CA GLY A 156 29.98 -12.15 36.75
C GLY A 156 28.88 -12.42 37.79
N GLY A 157 27.68 -12.75 37.33
CA GLY A 157 26.68 -13.44 38.15
C GLY A 157 25.74 -14.22 37.26
N GLY A 158 25.91 -15.54 37.18
CA GLY A 158 24.99 -16.40 36.43
C GLY A 158 23.54 -16.21 36.91
N PRO A 159 22.53 -16.41 36.04
CA PRO A 159 21.14 -16.27 36.44
C PRO A 159 20.83 -17.23 37.60
N PRO A 160 20.01 -16.81 38.59
CA PRO A 160 19.54 -17.74 39.61
C PRO A 160 18.82 -18.90 38.93
N ALA A 161 19.12 -20.12 39.38
CA ALA A 161 18.41 -21.31 38.90
C ALA A 161 16.90 -21.10 39.05
N PRO A 162 16.09 -21.43 38.03
CA PRO A 162 14.65 -21.33 38.15
C PRO A 162 14.16 -22.21 39.31
N PRO A 163 13.11 -21.79 40.06
CA PRO A 163 12.52 -22.63 41.09
C PRO A 163 12.07 -23.95 40.47
N ALA A 164 12.33 -25.05 41.18
CA ALA A 164 11.91 -26.38 40.74
C ALA A 164 10.41 -26.39 40.43
N ALA A 165 10.04 -26.90 39.26
CA ALA A 165 8.64 -27.05 38.87
C ALA A 165 7.89 -27.89 39.92
N PRO A 166 6.63 -27.54 40.26
CA PRO A 166 5.82 -28.36 41.16
C PRO A 166 5.63 -29.77 40.57
N PRO A 167 5.54 -30.82 41.40
CA PRO A 167 5.35 -32.18 40.91
C PRO A 167 4.04 -32.28 40.13
N ALA A 168 4.08 -32.97 38.99
CA ALA A 168 2.91 -33.20 38.16
C ALA A 168 1.77 -33.88 38.96
N PRO A 169 0.50 -33.50 38.75
CA PRO A 169 -0.62 -34.17 39.40
C PRO A 169 -0.70 -35.64 38.99
N ALA A 170 -0.99 -36.50 39.96
CA ALA A 170 -1.11 -37.93 39.76
C ALA A 170 -2.19 -38.28 38.70
N PRO A 171 -1.99 -39.32 37.88
CA PRO A 171 -2.99 -39.73 36.90
C PRO A 171 -4.30 -40.14 37.57
N ALA A 172 -5.42 -39.70 36.98
CA ALA A 172 -6.75 -40.02 37.47
C ALA A 172 -7.00 -41.54 37.44
N PRO A 173 -7.73 -42.10 38.43
CA PRO A 173 -8.05 -43.51 38.46
C PRO A 173 -8.94 -43.88 37.26
N PRO A 174 -8.80 -45.10 36.71
CA PRO A 174 -9.63 -45.56 35.61
C PRO A 174 -11.11 -45.59 36.02
N LYS A 175 -11.96 -45.07 35.14
CA LYS A 175 -13.41 -45.01 35.32
C LYS A 175 -14.00 -46.43 35.27
N PRO A 176 -14.96 -46.78 36.16
CA PRO A 176 -15.58 -48.11 36.19
C PRO A 176 -16.44 -48.41 34.96
#